data_AF-A0A2V1BP37-F1
#
_entry.id   AF-A0A2V1BP37-F1
#
_cell.length_a   1.000
_cell.length_b   1.000
_cell.length_c   1.000
_cell.angle_alpha   90.00
_cell.angle_beta   90.00
_cell.angle_gamma   90.00
#
_symmetry.space_group_name_H-M   'P 1'
#
loop_
_entity.id
_entity.type
_entity.pdbx_description
1 polymer ?
#
loop_
_entity_poly.entity_id
_entity_poly.type
_entity_poly.pdbx_seq_one_letter_code
_entity_poly.pdbx_strand_id
1 'polypeptide(L)'
;MGTPIQAYTKSVMFSLIGVLVLIICVLCGMWFYRLYTTRGFHLTDFKRLSKEAGSLAQETSIIRKDIESDDSSDPPLKISNMEYIHAAEEMDCGIRIALSAWEDIMQPDEGDALDEEGGVAGARIDRKGERRLRERRRSHGRYVIGLMRGKAMEGVERRKELSRGLQAMHLEVLSKNPDIQSSPINRRIAGNSSDHGISRKAMPKRFRSLFQAQTESSIVISLPSTCTICVC
;
A
#
# COMPACT_ATOMS: atom_id res chain seq x y z
N MET A 1 -36.45 -16.59 60.85
CA MET A 1 -35.55 -17.71 60.52
C MET A 1 -35.92 -18.19 59.12
N GLY A 2 -35.06 -17.94 58.12
CA GLY A 2 -35.33 -18.35 56.74
C GLY A 2 -35.24 -19.87 56.62
N THR A 3 -36.17 -20.48 55.88
CA THR A 3 -36.16 -21.93 55.65
C THR A 3 -34.87 -22.33 54.90
N PRO A 4 -34.22 -23.44 55.26
CA PRO A 4 -32.94 -23.87 54.67
C PRO A 4 -32.99 -24.04 53.15
N ILE A 5 -34.19 -24.29 52.61
CA ILE A 5 -34.48 -24.39 51.18
C ILE A 5 -34.21 -23.05 50.46
N GLN A 6 -34.54 -21.90 51.06
CA GLN A 6 -34.31 -20.59 50.42
C GLN A 6 -32.81 -20.25 50.31
N ALA A 7 -31.98 -20.69 51.27
CA ALA A 7 -30.54 -20.45 51.22
C ALA A 7 -29.87 -21.23 50.08
N TYR A 8 -30.31 -22.48 49.87
CA TYR A 8 -29.84 -23.32 48.77
C TYR A 8 -30.24 -22.74 47.40
N THR A 9 -31.50 -22.34 47.24
CA THR A 9 -31.99 -21.74 45.98
C THR A 9 -31.24 -20.45 45.61
N LYS A 10 -30.92 -19.60 46.59
CA LYS A 10 -30.14 -18.37 46.36
C LYS A 10 -28.71 -18.67 45.90
N SER A 11 -28.08 -19.69 46.49
CA SER A 11 -26.71 -20.11 46.10
C SER A 11 -26.67 -20.65 44.67
N VAL A 12 -27.64 -21.50 44.30
CA VAL A 12 -27.75 -22.05 42.93
C VAL A 12 -28.02 -20.94 41.91
N MET A 13 -28.93 -20.01 42.21
CA MET A 13 -29.22 -18.88 41.32
C MET A 13 -28.01 -17.97 41.14
N PHE A 14 -27.25 -17.68 42.20
CA PHE A 14 -26.04 -16.86 42.10
C PHE A 14 -24.96 -17.55 41.25
N SER A 15 -24.77 -18.86 41.43
CA SER A 15 -23.87 -19.65 40.59
C SER A 15 -24.29 -19.63 39.11
N LEU A 16 -25.58 -19.79 38.83
CA LEU A 16 -26.10 -19.79 37.47
C LEU A 16 -25.96 -18.42 36.79
N ILE A 17 -26.19 -17.33 37.52
CA ILE A 17 -25.94 -15.96 37.05
C ILE A 17 -24.45 -15.77 36.75
N GLY A 18 -23.56 -16.24 37.64
CA GLY A 18 -22.11 -16.16 37.42
C GLY A 18 -21.67 -16.89 36.14
N VAL A 19 -22.22 -18.07 35.88
CA VAL A 19 -21.95 -18.84 34.65
C VAL A 19 -22.49 -18.10 33.42
N LEU A 20 -23.70 -17.53 33.48
CA LEU A 20 -24.26 -16.75 32.37
C LEU A 20 -23.42 -15.51 32.04
N VAL A 21 -22.98 -14.76 33.05
CA VAL A 21 -22.10 -13.60 32.87
C VAL A 21 -20.78 -14.03 32.24
N LEU A 22 -20.19 -15.14 32.69
CA LEU A 22 -18.95 -15.66 32.12
C LEU A 22 -19.12 -16.05 30.65
N ILE A 23 -20.22 -16.72 30.30
CA ILE A 23 -20.55 -17.07 28.91
C ILE A 23 -20.69 -15.80 28.06
N ILE A 24 -21.42 -14.78 28.55
CA ILE A 24 -21.57 -13.50 27.84
C ILE A 24 -20.21 -12.82 27.65
N CYS A 25 -19.37 -12.78 28.68
CA CYS A 25 -18.02 -12.21 28.59
C CYS A 25 -17.15 -12.93 27.55
N VAL A 26 -17.19 -14.28 27.50
CA VAL A 26 -16.44 -15.06 26.50
C VAL A 26 -16.97 -14.78 25.09
N LEU A 27 -18.29 -14.75 24.90
CA LEU A 27 -18.91 -14.45 23.61
C LEU A 27 -18.56 -13.03 23.14
N CYS A 28 -18.68 -12.04 24.03
CA CYS A 28 -18.27 -10.66 23.74
C CYS A 28 -16.78 -10.59 23.40
N GLY A 29 -15.91 -11.25 24.17
CA GLY A 29 -14.46 -11.30 23.91
C GLY A 29 -14.14 -11.90 22.55
N MET A 30 -14.79 -13.00 22.17
CA MET A 30 -14.65 -13.61 20.84
C MET A 30 -15.13 -12.67 19.73
N TRP A 31 -16.23 -11.95 19.93
CA TRP A 31 -16.75 -10.97 18.98
C TRP A 31 -15.80 -9.79 18.77
N PHE A 32 -15.32 -9.19 19.85
CA PHE A 32 -14.33 -8.10 19.79
C PHE A 32 -13.03 -8.57 19.15
N TYR A 33 -12.53 -9.76 19.50
CA TYR A 33 -11.34 -10.34 18.88
C TYR A 33 -11.52 -10.52 17.37
N ARG A 34 -12.67 -11.05 16.93
CA ARG A 34 -12.97 -11.25 15.51
C ARG A 34 -13.09 -9.92 14.75
N LEU A 35 -13.71 -8.91 15.35
CA LEU A 35 -13.81 -7.56 14.77
C LEU A 35 -12.43 -6.90 14.67
N TYR A 36 -11.61 -6.99 15.71
CA TYR A 36 -10.30 -6.36 15.77
C TYR A 36 -9.31 -7.01 14.81
N THR A 37 -9.27 -8.34 14.75
CA THR A 37 -8.37 -9.08 13.85
C THR A 37 -8.70 -8.85 12.38
N THR A 38 -9.99 -8.79 12.02
CA THR A 38 -10.38 -8.58 10.62
C THR A 38 -10.29 -7.11 10.20
N ARG A 39 -10.82 -6.15 10.97
CA ARG A 39 -10.77 -4.72 10.60
C ARG A 39 -9.39 -4.10 10.83
N GLY A 40 -8.72 -4.42 11.94
CA GLY A 40 -7.44 -3.83 12.32
C GLY A 40 -6.30 -4.20 11.38
N PHE A 41 -6.29 -5.43 10.86
CA PHE A 41 -5.28 -5.88 9.90
C PHE A 41 -5.39 -5.12 8.56
N HIS A 42 -6.60 -5.02 8.01
CA HIS A 42 -6.83 -4.31 6.74
C HIS A 42 -6.51 -2.81 6.83
N LEU A 43 -6.87 -2.16 7.93
CA LEU A 43 -6.58 -0.73 8.15
C LEU A 43 -5.08 -0.44 8.33
N THR A 44 -4.35 -1.35 9.01
CA THR A 44 -2.90 -1.17 9.23
C THR A 44 -2.14 -1.35 7.92
N ASP A 45 -2.48 -2.37 7.13
CA ASP A 45 -1.89 -2.59 5.82
C ASP A 45 -2.22 -1.44 4.85
N PHE A 46 -3.45 -0.95 4.86
CA PHE A 46 -3.87 0.20 4.08
C PHE A 46 -3.04 1.45 4.42
N LYS A 47 -2.90 1.77 5.72
CA LYS A 47 -2.10 2.92 6.17
C LYS A 47 -0.63 2.79 5.75
N ARG A 48 -0.05 1.58 5.86
CA ARG A 48 1.32 1.32 5.42
C ARG A 48 1.48 1.57 3.92
N LEU A 49 0.61 0.99 3.10
CA LEU A 49 0.67 1.13 1.64
C LEU A 49 0.39 2.56 1.18
N SER A 50 -0.56 3.26 1.83
CA SER A 50 -0.85 4.66 1.56
C SER A 50 0.35 5.57 1.86
N LYS A 51 1.02 5.37 3.00
CA LYS A 51 2.25 6.10 3.34
C LYS A 51 3.37 5.85 2.33
N GLU A 52 3.53 4.59 1.93
CA GLU A 52 4.56 4.18 0.97
C GLU A 52 4.31 4.77 -0.43
N ALA A 53 3.07 4.69 -0.92
CA ALA A 53 2.65 5.33 -2.16
C ALA A 53 2.86 6.85 -2.13
N GLY A 54 2.54 7.50 -1.00
CA GLY A 54 2.77 8.94 -0.81
C GLY A 54 4.26 9.30 -0.87
N SER A 55 5.13 8.47 -0.27
CA SER A 55 6.59 8.67 -0.34
C SER A 55 7.12 8.56 -1.77
N LEU A 56 6.64 7.57 -2.53
CA LEU A 56 7.06 7.35 -3.93
C LEU A 56 6.58 8.49 -4.84
N ALA A 57 5.33 8.94 -4.68
CA ALA A 57 4.81 10.09 -5.42
C ALA A 57 5.57 11.38 -5.10
N GLN A 58 5.95 11.58 -3.84
CA GLN A 58 6.78 12.72 -3.44
C GLN A 58 8.17 12.65 -4.10
N GLU A 59 8.80 11.48 -4.11
CA GLU A 59 10.08 11.26 -4.82
C GLU A 59 9.96 11.63 -6.30
N THR A 60 8.93 11.15 -7.01
CA THR A 60 8.67 11.50 -8.42
C THR A 60 8.58 13.01 -8.61
N SER A 61 7.82 13.70 -7.74
CA SER A 61 7.60 15.15 -7.86
C SER A 61 8.87 15.97 -7.67
N ILE A 62 9.77 15.53 -6.78
CA ILE A 62 11.04 16.20 -6.51
C ILE A 62 11.96 16.03 -7.72
N ILE A 63 12.13 14.78 -8.17
CA ILE A 63 12.99 14.44 -9.31
C ILE A 63 12.53 15.16 -10.58
N ARG A 64 11.22 15.23 -10.81
CA ARG A 64 10.63 16.00 -11.89
C ARG A 64 11.03 17.47 -11.83
N LYS A 65 10.87 18.11 -10.68
CA LYS A 65 11.21 19.53 -10.51
C LYS A 65 12.69 19.78 -10.80
N ASP A 66 13.55 18.89 -10.32
CA ASP A 66 14.99 19.03 -10.49
C ASP A 66 15.41 18.84 -11.97
N ILE A 67 14.79 17.89 -12.68
CA ILE A 67 14.99 17.68 -14.14
C ILE A 67 14.40 18.81 -14.98
N GLU A 68 13.23 19.33 -14.63
CA GLU A 68 12.63 20.47 -15.33
C GLU A 68 13.52 21.72 -15.22
N SER A 69 14.11 21.94 -14.03
CA SER A 69 15.04 23.04 -13.75
C SER A 69 16.46 22.86 -14.30
N ASP A 70 16.79 21.68 -14.83
CA ASP A 70 18.08 21.43 -15.46
C ASP A 70 18.10 21.96 -16.90
N ASP A 71 18.71 23.13 -17.08
CA ASP A 71 18.95 23.75 -18.38
C ASP A 71 20.27 23.30 -19.03
N SER A 72 21.09 22.51 -18.32
CA SER A 72 22.41 22.05 -18.78
C SER A 72 22.36 20.75 -19.59
N SER A 73 21.25 20.01 -19.49
CA SER A 73 21.07 18.72 -20.16
C SER A 73 20.73 18.87 -21.64
N ASP A 74 21.29 17.97 -22.46
CA ASP A 74 20.94 17.86 -23.87
C ASP A 74 19.42 17.61 -24.06
N PRO A 75 18.75 18.31 -25.00
CA PRO A 75 17.31 18.14 -25.24
C PRO A 75 16.82 16.69 -25.40
N PRO A 76 17.48 15.79 -26.17
CA PRO A 76 17.03 14.40 -26.29
C PRO A 76 17.10 13.63 -24.96
N LEU A 77 18.10 13.91 -24.12
CA LEU A 77 18.25 13.27 -22.81
C LEU A 77 17.17 13.78 -21.84
N LYS A 78 16.86 15.08 -21.87
CA LYS A 78 15.76 15.67 -21.09
C LYS A 78 14.41 15.07 -21.47
N ILE A 79 14.16 14.82 -22.75
CA ILE A 79 12.92 14.16 -23.22
C ILE A 79 12.83 12.72 -22.69
N SER A 80 13.88 11.91 -22.84
CA SER A 80 13.89 10.52 -22.35
C SER A 80 13.73 10.43 -20.83
N ASN A 81 14.38 11.33 -20.08
CA ASN A 81 14.20 11.44 -18.63
C ASN A 81 12.75 11.77 -18.26
N MET A 82 12.10 12.66 -19.01
CA MET A 82 10.71 13.00 -18.78
C MET A 82 9.74 11.87 -19.11
N GLU A 83 9.98 11.09 -20.18
CA GLU A 83 9.17 9.90 -20.47
C GLU A 83 9.23 8.88 -19.33
N TYR A 84 10.42 8.71 -18.74
CA TYR A 84 10.62 7.82 -17.60
C TYR A 84 9.90 8.32 -16.33
N ILE A 85 9.90 9.63 -16.08
CA ILE A 85 9.10 10.24 -15.01
C ILE A 85 7.62 10.03 -15.26
N HIS A 86 7.13 10.22 -16.49
CA HIS A 86 5.71 10.02 -16.81
C HIS A 86 5.26 8.58 -16.57
N ALA A 87 6.10 7.58 -16.92
CA ALA A 87 5.81 6.18 -16.61
C ALA A 87 5.69 5.95 -15.08
N ALA A 88 6.52 6.62 -14.28
CA ALA A 88 6.42 6.58 -12.83
C ALA A 88 5.15 7.27 -12.29
N GLU A 89 4.77 8.43 -12.84
CA GLU A 89 3.54 9.15 -12.49
C GLU A 89 2.28 8.33 -12.81
N GLU A 90 2.28 7.62 -13.94
CA GLU A 90 1.18 6.72 -14.32
C GLU A 90 1.02 5.59 -13.30
N MET A 91 2.13 4.99 -12.85
CA MET A 91 2.10 3.99 -11.78
C MET A 91 1.61 4.58 -10.45
N ASP A 92 2.09 5.77 -10.07
CA ASP A 92 1.65 6.47 -8.85
C ASP A 92 0.13 6.74 -8.88
N CYS A 93 -0.39 7.11 -10.05
CA CYS A 93 -1.83 7.27 -10.29
C CYS A 93 -2.59 5.96 -10.12
N GLY A 94 -2.10 4.86 -10.72
CA GLY A 94 -2.70 3.53 -10.59
C GLY A 94 -2.75 3.03 -9.14
N ILE A 95 -1.68 3.25 -8.37
CA ILE A 95 -1.63 2.90 -6.94
C ILE A 95 -2.66 3.71 -6.16
N ARG A 96 -2.76 5.03 -6.40
CA ARG A 96 -3.75 5.89 -5.77
C ARG A 96 -5.18 5.46 -6.06
N ILE A 97 -5.50 5.14 -7.32
CA ILE A 97 -6.84 4.65 -7.70
C ILE A 97 -7.16 3.35 -6.96
N ALA A 98 -6.21 2.41 -6.90
CA ALA A 98 -6.40 1.16 -6.17
C ALA A 98 -6.60 1.38 -4.67
N LEU A 99 -5.85 2.31 -4.06
CA LEU A 99 -6.01 2.67 -2.65
C LEU A 99 -7.34 3.36 -2.39
N SER A 100 -7.74 4.36 -3.18
CA SER A 100 -9.04 5.03 -3.03
C SER A 100 -10.20 4.05 -3.18
N ALA A 101 -10.17 3.18 -4.21
CA ALA A 101 -11.19 2.15 -4.38
C ALA A 101 -11.22 1.17 -3.19
N TRP A 102 -10.06 0.82 -2.62
CA TRP A 102 -10.01 -0.01 -1.42
C TRP A 102 -10.61 0.71 -0.20
N GLU A 103 -10.31 1.99 0.01
CA GLU A 103 -10.89 2.81 1.07
C GLU A 103 -12.41 2.90 0.97
N ASP A 104 -12.92 3.22 -0.23
CA ASP A 104 -14.35 3.32 -0.52
C ASP A 104 -15.09 2.02 -0.21
N ILE A 105 -14.52 0.86 -0.56
CA ILE A 105 -15.16 -0.44 -0.31
C ILE A 105 -15.05 -0.86 1.16
N MET A 106 -14.01 -0.41 1.88
CA MET A 106 -13.87 -0.66 3.31
C MET A 106 -14.83 0.18 4.16
N GLN A 107 -15.31 1.30 3.64
CA GLN A 107 -16.34 2.14 4.24
C GLN A 107 -17.67 1.98 3.48
N PRO A 108 -18.36 0.82 3.55
CA PRO A 108 -19.76 0.83 3.20
C PRO A 108 -20.44 1.73 4.23
N ASP A 109 -21.02 2.85 3.76
CA ASP A 109 -21.80 3.78 4.57
C ASP A 109 -22.60 3.04 5.63
N GLU A 110 -22.65 3.61 6.83
CA GLU A 110 -23.41 3.18 8.00
C GLU A 110 -24.95 3.07 7.75
N GLY A 111 -25.41 3.15 6.50
CA GLY A 111 -26.80 3.03 6.08
C GLY A 111 -27.40 1.62 6.18
N ASP A 112 -26.61 0.55 6.28
CA ASP A 112 -27.14 -0.83 6.44
C ASP A 112 -27.52 -1.15 7.90
N ALA A 113 -27.33 -0.19 8.83
CA ALA A 113 -27.76 -0.28 10.23
C ALA A 113 -29.16 0.32 10.48
N LEU A 114 -29.76 0.99 9.50
CA LEU A 114 -31.12 1.53 9.60
C LEU A 114 -32.19 0.62 8.96
N ASP A 115 -31.82 -0.40 8.19
CA ASP A 115 -32.76 -1.39 7.65
C ASP A 115 -33.10 -2.54 8.64
N GLU A 116 -32.56 -2.52 9.87
CA GLU A 116 -33.07 -3.38 10.95
C GLU A 116 -34.35 -2.83 11.59
N GLU A 117 -34.83 -1.65 11.18
CA GLU A 117 -36.17 -1.14 11.54
C GLU A 117 -37.22 -1.49 10.46
N GLY A 118 -37.09 -2.66 9.84
CA GLY A 118 -38.13 -3.29 9.03
C GLY A 118 -39.29 -3.76 9.90
N GLY A 119 -40.28 -2.87 10.06
CA GLY A 119 -41.46 -3.01 10.90
C GLY A 119 -42.25 -4.31 10.77
N VAL A 120 -43.04 -4.55 11.81
CA VAL A 120 -43.92 -5.69 12.07
C VAL A 120 -45.03 -5.90 11.02
N ALA A 121 -45.07 -5.17 9.90
CA ALA A 121 -46.12 -5.31 8.90
C ALA A 121 -45.62 -5.02 7.49
N GLY A 122 -45.46 -6.07 6.67
CA GLY A 122 -45.28 -5.89 5.22
C GLY A 122 -44.55 -7.04 4.52
N ALA A 123 -45.26 -7.70 3.62
CA ALA A 123 -44.76 -8.55 2.53
C ALA A 123 -43.85 -9.76 2.88
N ARG A 124 -44.48 -10.93 3.03
CA ARG A 124 -43.85 -12.26 2.91
C ARG A 124 -43.50 -12.63 1.46
N ILE A 125 -42.93 -11.72 0.68
CA ILE A 125 -42.52 -12.00 -0.69
C ILE A 125 -41.00 -11.83 -0.75
N ASP A 126 -40.32 -12.97 -0.64
CA ASP A 126 -38.92 -13.22 -0.98
C ASP A 126 -37.76 -12.85 -0.01
N ARG A 127 -37.95 -13.06 1.30
CA ARG A 127 -36.85 -13.08 2.29
C ARG A 127 -35.70 -14.05 1.94
N LYS A 128 -35.93 -15.05 1.09
CA LYS A 128 -34.91 -16.04 0.69
C LYS A 128 -34.04 -15.52 -0.47
N GLY A 129 -34.62 -14.79 -1.42
CA GLY A 129 -33.92 -14.11 -2.51
C GLY A 129 -33.04 -12.97 -2.00
N GLU A 130 -33.57 -12.14 -1.10
CA GLU A 130 -32.86 -10.99 -0.53
C GLU A 130 -31.63 -11.41 0.30
N ARG A 131 -31.77 -12.48 1.11
CA ARG A 131 -30.65 -13.04 1.87
C ARG A 131 -29.53 -13.56 0.96
N ARG A 132 -29.87 -14.23 -0.15
CA ARG A 132 -28.89 -14.71 -1.14
C ARG A 132 -28.20 -13.56 -1.88
N LEU A 133 -28.93 -12.50 -2.18
CA LEU A 133 -28.38 -11.26 -2.76
C LEU A 133 -27.39 -10.59 -1.80
N ARG A 134 -27.73 -10.49 -0.51
CA ARG A 134 -26.84 -9.92 0.52
C ARG A 134 -25.56 -10.76 0.72
N GLU A 135 -25.68 -12.09 0.72
CA GLU A 135 -24.53 -13.00 0.78
C GLU A 135 -23.61 -12.85 -0.44
N ARG A 136 -24.17 -12.77 -1.65
CA ARG A 136 -23.39 -12.50 -2.88
C ARG A 136 -22.66 -11.15 -2.81
N ARG A 137 -23.33 -10.07 -2.39
CA ARG A 137 -22.71 -8.75 -2.21
C ARG A 137 -21.55 -8.78 -1.22
N ARG A 138 -21.70 -9.48 -0.09
CA ARG A 138 -20.63 -9.65 0.92
C ARG A 138 -19.43 -10.43 0.37
N SER A 139 -19.67 -11.51 -0.40
CA SER A 139 -18.59 -12.28 -1.03
C SER A 139 -17.86 -11.46 -2.11
N HIS A 140 -18.61 -10.68 -2.89
CA HIS A 140 -18.07 -9.82 -3.93
C HIS A 140 -17.24 -8.68 -3.32
N GLY A 141 -17.74 -8.00 -2.29
CA GLY A 141 -16.98 -6.96 -1.58
C GLY A 141 -15.63 -7.46 -1.05
N ARG A 142 -15.59 -8.68 -0.47
CA ARG A 142 -14.33 -9.28 -0.03
C ARG A 142 -13.38 -9.57 -1.19
N TYR A 143 -13.89 -10.06 -2.31
CA TYR A 143 -13.10 -10.28 -3.52
C TYR A 143 -12.52 -8.97 -4.06
N VAL A 144 -13.32 -7.92 -4.18
CA VAL A 144 -12.86 -6.63 -4.70
C VAL A 144 -11.87 -5.96 -3.74
N ILE A 145 -12.07 -6.05 -2.42
CA ILE A 145 -11.07 -5.62 -1.41
C ILE A 145 -9.74 -6.34 -1.64
N GLY A 146 -9.77 -7.67 -1.80
CA GLY A 146 -8.58 -8.46 -2.07
C GLY A 146 -7.88 -8.06 -3.37
N LEU A 147 -8.66 -7.80 -4.42
CA LEU A 147 -8.17 -7.37 -5.73
C LEU A 147 -7.49 -6.00 -5.66
N MET A 148 -8.15 -5.00 -5.07
CA MET A 148 -7.61 -3.63 -4.97
C MET A 148 -6.37 -3.59 -4.07
N ARG A 149 -6.39 -4.31 -2.94
CA ARG A 149 -5.20 -4.51 -2.12
C ARG A 149 -4.06 -5.14 -2.92
N GLY A 150 -4.34 -6.19 -3.68
CA GLY A 150 -3.36 -6.86 -4.54
C GLY A 150 -2.74 -5.90 -5.56
N LYS A 151 -3.59 -5.10 -6.22
CA LYS A 151 -3.16 -4.09 -7.19
C LYS A 151 -2.31 -2.98 -6.57
N ALA A 152 -2.66 -2.50 -5.38
CA ALA A 152 -1.85 -1.52 -4.67
C ALA A 152 -0.47 -2.09 -4.30
N MET A 153 -0.40 -3.33 -3.81
CA MET A 153 0.88 -3.98 -3.49
C MET A 153 1.75 -4.22 -4.73
N GLU A 154 1.15 -4.78 -5.79
CA GLU A 154 1.83 -5.01 -7.08
C GLU A 154 2.34 -3.69 -7.67
N GLY A 155 1.52 -2.63 -7.63
CA GLY A 155 1.89 -1.31 -8.09
C GLY A 155 3.06 -0.71 -7.32
N VAL A 156 3.04 -0.77 -5.99
CA VAL A 156 4.14 -0.30 -5.13
C VAL A 156 5.44 -1.07 -5.42
N GLU A 157 5.36 -2.38 -5.60
CA GLU A 157 6.53 -3.21 -5.92
C GLU A 157 7.16 -2.82 -7.26
N ARG A 158 6.37 -2.70 -8.33
CA ARG A 158 6.87 -2.23 -9.63
C ARG A 158 7.39 -0.80 -9.59
N ARG A 159 6.73 0.08 -8.84
CA ARG A 159 7.16 1.48 -8.70
C ARG A 159 8.51 1.58 -8.00
N LYS A 160 8.83 0.69 -7.05
CA LYS A 160 10.17 0.61 -6.43
C LYS A 160 11.27 0.20 -7.41
N GLU A 161 10.96 -0.65 -8.38
CA GLU A 161 11.92 -1.00 -9.44
C GLU A 161 12.26 0.24 -10.27
N LEU A 162 11.23 1.02 -10.65
CA LEU A 162 11.42 2.31 -11.35
C LEU A 162 12.16 3.36 -10.50
N SER A 163 11.93 3.39 -9.19
CA SER A 163 12.57 4.33 -8.25
C SER A 163 14.09 4.23 -8.31
N ARG A 164 14.67 3.04 -8.47
CA ARG A 164 16.13 2.90 -8.63
C ARG A 164 16.65 3.63 -9.86
N GLY A 165 15.94 3.53 -10.99
CA GLY A 165 16.30 4.25 -12.21
C GLY A 165 16.12 5.77 -12.07
N LEU A 166 15.04 6.20 -11.42
CA LEU A 166 14.80 7.62 -11.15
C LEU A 166 15.87 8.22 -10.23
N GLN A 167 16.30 7.48 -9.21
CA GLN A 167 17.37 7.92 -8.30
C GLN A 167 18.72 8.02 -9.02
N ALA A 168 19.04 7.06 -9.90
CA ALA A 168 20.26 7.13 -10.71
C ALA A 168 20.25 8.36 -11.62
N MET A 169 19.13 8.61 -12.29
CA MET A 169 18.91 9.79 -13.13
C MET A 169 19.01 11.10 -12.32
N HIS A 170 18.38 11.14 -11.15
CA HIS A 170 18.42 12.31 -10.26
C HIS A 170 19.86 12.60 -9.79
N LEU A 171 20.64 11.57 -9.43
CA LEU A 171 22.04 11.74 -9.07
C LEU A 171 22.88 12.28 -10.23
N GLU A 172 22.59 11.87 -11.47
CA GLU A 172 23.27 12.40 -12.65
C GLU A 172 23.00 13.90 -12.82
N VAL A 173 21.74 14.32 -12.70
CA VAL A 173 21.33 15.74 -12.79
C VAL A 173 21.99 16.57 -11.68
N LEU A 174 21.97 16.07 -10.44
CA LEU A 174 22.62 16.74 -9.30
C LEU A 174 24.15 16.82 -9.45
N SER A 175 24.78 15.85 -10.14
CA SER A 175 26.22 15.88 -10.38
C SER A 175 26.64 16.95 -11.39
N LYS A 176 25.75 17.29 -12.34
CA LYS A 176 25.96 18.31 -13.36
C LYS A 176 25.66 19.72 -12.83
N ASN A 177 24.72 19.85 -11.90
CA ASN A 177 24.30 21.13 -11.32
C ASN A 177 24.48 21.18 -9.79
N PRO A 178 25.67 21.57 -9.28
CA PRO A 178 25.91 21.65 -7.84
C PRO A 178 25.04 22.71 -7.14
N ASP A 179 24.52 23.69 -7.87
CA ASP A 179 23.64 24.72 -7.33
C ASP A 179 22.29 24.14 -6.85
N ILE A 180 21.81 23.05 -7.47
CA ILE A 180 20.56 22.35 -7.09
C ILE A 180 20.72 21.62 -5.74
N GLN A 181 21.93 21.14 -5.41
CA GLN A 181 22.22 20.51 -4.10
C GLN A 181 22.08 21.47 -2.92
N SER A 182 22.21 22.78 -3.13
CA SER A 182 22.18 23.79 -2.07
C SER A 182 20.77 24.12 -1.56
N SER A 183 19.72 23.60 -2.21
CA SER A 183 18.33 23.87 -1.82
C SER A 183 17.99 23.24 -0.45
N PRO A 184 17.41 24.00 0.51
CA PRO A 184 17.09 23.53 1.87
C PRO A 184 16.22 22.26 1.94
N ILE A 185 15.53 21.93 0.85
CA ILE A 185 14.60 20.80 0.74
C ILE A 185 15.37 19.46 0.66
N ASN A 186 16.53 19.41 -0.01
CA ASN A 186 17.34 18.19 -0.14
C ASN A 186 17.99 17.74 1.19
N ARG A 187 18.19 18.67 2.13
CA ARG A 187 18.70 18.35 3.48
C ARG A 187 17.71 17.54 4.31
N ARG A 188 16.40 17.59 3.99
CA ARG A 188 15.35 16.89 4.73
C ARG A 188 15.27 15.40 4.39
N ILE A 189 15.65 15.01 3.18
CA ILE A 189 15.67 13.61 2.74
C ILE A 189 16.87 12.87 3.35
N ALA A 190 18.03 13.55 3.47
CA ALA A 190 19.20 12.99 4.16
C ALA A 190 19.03 12.94 5.71
N GLY A 191 18.14 13.76 6.29
CA GLY A 191 17.98 13.89 7.74
C GLY A 191 16.86 13.05 8.39
N ASN A 192 15.96 12.45 7.61
CA ASN A 192 14.80 11.72 8.16
C ASN A 192 15.05 10.22 8.40
N SER A 193 16.29 9.75 8.31
CA SER A 193 16.71 8.44 8.83
C SER A 193 17.26 8.56 10.27
N SER A 194 16.55 9.28 11.15
CA SER A 194 16.77 9.11 12.59
C SER A 194 16.03 7.86 13.06
N ASP A 195 16.58 6.73 12.65
CA ASP A 195 16.34 5.45 13.30
C ASP A 195 16.89 5.57 14.73
N HIS A 196 16.01 5.34 15.70
CA HIS A 196 16.38 5.28 17.10
C HIS A 196 17.38 4.14 17.29
N GLY A 197 18.64 4.50 17.54
CA GLY A 197 19.60 3.72 18.30
C GLY A 197 20.13 2.46 17.61
N ILE A 198 21.37 2.53 17.12
CA ILE A 198 22.49 1.71 17.58
C ILE A 198 23.75 2.24 16.88
N SER A 199 24.69 2.69 17.71
CA SER A 199 26.06 3.04 17.33
C SER A 199 26.72 1.88 16.56
N ARG A 200 27.07 2.08 15.29
CA ARG A 200 28.01 1.19 14.58
C ARG A 200 29.12 1.98 13.91
N LYS A 201 30.31 1.51 14.26
CA LYS A 201 31.65 2.00 13.95
C LYS A 201 31.89 2.06 12.43
N ALA A 202 32.71 3.03 12.05
CA ALA A 202 33.22 3.26 10.70
C ALA A 202 33.64 1.97 9.98
N MET A 203 33.24 1.83 8.72
CA MET A 203 33.63 0.72 7.85
C MET A 203 34.77 1.14 6.89
N PRO A 204 35.76 0.27 6.60
CA PRO A 204 37.06 0.67 6.05
C PRO A 204 37.08 0.83 4.51
N LYS A 205 38.00 1.68 4.04
CA LYS A 205 38.28 2.07 2.64
C LYS A 205 38.87 0.95 1.74
N ARG A 206 38.24 -0.21 1.59
CA ARG A 206 38.81 -1.30 0.75
C ARG A 206 37.97 -1.82 -0.43
N PHE A 207 36.86 -1.18 -0.79
CA PHE A 207 36.04 -1.62 -1.93
C PHE A 207 35.96 -0.64 -3.11
N ARG A 208 36.89 0.31 -3.22
CA ARG A 208 36.90 1.32 -4.31
C ARG A 208 37.59 0.88 -5.61
N SER A 209 38.04 -0.37 -5.75
CA SER A 209 38.93 -0.77 -6.85
C SER A 209 38.36 -1.79 -7.85
N LEU A 210 37.05 -2.04 -7.87
CA LEU A 210 36.45 -3.00 -8.83
C LEU A 210 35.55 -2.39 -9.92
N PHE A 211 35.38 -1.07 -9.94
CA PHE A 211 34.58 -0.38 -10.98
C PHE A 211 35.43 0.31 -12.07
N GLN A 212 36.74 0.12 -12.07
CA GLN A 212 37.67 0.80 -12.99
C GLN A 212 38.39 -0.17 -13.95
N ALA A 213 37.74 -1.28 -14.33
CA ALA A 213 38.30 -2.28 -15.24
C ALA A 213 37.31 -2.78 -16.31
N GLN A 214 36.34 -1.95 -16.72
CA GLN A 214 35.39 -2.31 -17.78
C GLN A 214 35.17 -1.22 -18.83
N THR A 215 36.17 -0.36 -19.02
CA THR A 215 36.17 0.68 -20.05
C THR A 215 37.31 0.45 -21.03
N GLU A 216 37.41 -0.75 -21.61
CA GLU A 216 38.30 -1.03 -22.75
C GLU A 216 37.92 -2.38 -23.39
N SER A 217 36.91 -2.36 -24.25
CA SER A 217 36.76 -3.34 -25.35
C SER A 217 35.75 -2.81 -26.35
N SER A 218 36.21 -1.83 -27.12
CA SER A 218 35.71 -1.52 -28.46
C SER A 218 35.89 -2.74 -29.36
N ILE A 219 34.79 -3.38 -29.76
CA ILE A 219 34.78 -4.32 -30.88
C ILE A 219 33.72 -3.85 -31.88
N VAL A 220 34.24 -3.29 -32.96
CA VAL A 220 33.59 -3.01 -34.25
C VAL A 220 33.28 -4.35 -34.90
N ILE A 221 32.01 -4.67 -35.18
CA ILE A 221 31.65 -5.66 -36.22
C ILE A 221 30.45 -5.15 -37.03
N SER A 222 30.78 -4.92 -38.29
CA SER A 222 30.02 -4.75 -39.54
C SER A 222 28.62 -5.39 -39.66
N LEU A 223 27.71 -4.63 -40.27
CA LEU A 223 26.52 -5.11 -41.01
C LEU A 223 26.89 -6.07 -42.16
N PRO A 224 25.97 -6.98 -42.50
CA PRO A 224 25.52 -7.14 -43.90
C PRO A 224 23.98 -7.11 -43.99
N SER A 225 23.40 -6.28 -44.86
CA SER A 225 23.02 -6.58 -46.25
C SER A 225 21.94 -7.66 -46.41
N THR A 226 20.72 -7.19 -46.68
CA THR A 226 19.67 -7.74 -47.59
C THR A 226 19.61 -9.26 -47.84
N CYS A 227 18.42 -9.83 -47.59
CA CYS A 227 17.84 -10.84 -48.49
C CYS A 227 16.31 -10.75 -48.51
N THR A 228 15.82 -10.36 -49.69
CA THR A 228 14.46 -10.54 -50.19
C THR A 228 14.21 -12.00 -50.51
N ILE A 229 13.20 -12.65 -49.91
CA ILE A 229 12.61 -13.89 -50.46
C ILE A 229 11.09 -13.89 -50.22
N CYS A 230 10.36 -13.96 -51.34
CA CYS A 230 8.92 -14.25 -51.48
C CYS A 230 8.59 -15.71 -51.12
N VAL A 231 7.31 -16.10 -51.33
CA VAL A 231 6.69 -17.45 -51.29
C VAL A 231 5.87 -17.62 -50.00
N CYS A 232 4.56 -17.86 -50.00
CA CYS A 232 3.56 -18.18 -51.03
C CYS A 232 2.21 -17.62 -50.60
#